data_AF-A0A936WF44-F1
#
_entry.id   AF-A0A936WF44-F1
#
_cell.length_a   1.000
_cell.length_b   1.000
_cell.length_c   1.000
_cell.angle_alpha   90.00
_cell.angle_beta   90.00
_cell.angle_gamma   90.00
#
_symmetry.space_group_name_H-M   'P 1'
#
loop_
_entity.id
_entity.type
_entity.pdbx_description
1 polymer ?
#
loop_
_entity_poly.entity_id
_entity_poly.type
_entity_poly.pdbx_seq_one_letter_code
_entity_poly.pdbx_strand_id
1 'polypeptide(L)'
;MKLVTCCLTPCRVLVSVFIISISCEKTPMAQNLDTSNERDFAAITWDDAGAPLGRFLLIRKDKRVCAVRFTKAQRGHDAKPGTTFNSGEESFSAEYDWYFQGDGSGDFTQSGVLSGHEQLARKPLKGIGRFAFQTGQIYVKCGPFKLRWMFPTRVAFYSTGVTPGDYGIELAPTKWAEIKEVDVLDPRLKWYRYDANRKSVEIPLNNF
;
A
#
# COMPACT_ATOMS: atom_id res chain seq x y z
N MET A 1 -73.49 10.83 42.37
CA MET A 1 -72.36 11.65 41.89
C MET A 1 -71.35 11.76 43.03
N LYS A 2 -70.25 11.00 42.99
CA LYS A 2 -69.22 10.97 44.05
C LYS A 2 -67.90 11.45 43.46
N LEU A 3 -67.39 12.57 43.95
CA LEU A 3 -66.04 13.06 43.64
C LEU A 3 -65.05 12.34 44.55
N VAL A 4 -64.10 11.64 43.93
CA VAL A 4 -62.94 11.04 44.60
C VAL A 4 -61.74 11.92 44.29
N THR A 5 -61.22 12.58 45.33
CA THR A 5 -60.06 13.46 45.28
C THR A 5 -58.81 12.65 45.60
N CYS A 6 -57.95 12.40 44.61
CA CYS A 6 -56.63 11.80 44.81
C CYS A 6 -55.61 12.88 45.18
N CYS A 7 -54.99 12.73 46.37
CA CYS A 7 -53.82 13.51 46.76
C CYS A 7 -52.56 12.97 46.07
N LEU A 8 -51.83 13.84 45.36
CA LEU A 8 -50.51 13.57 44.80
C LEU A 8 -49.45 14.06 45.79
N THR A 9 -48.72 13.12 46.40
CA THR A 9 -47.55 13.40 47.23
C THR A 9 -46.30 13.39 46.35
N PRO A 10 -45.42 14.40 46.40
CA PRO A 10 -44.18 14.40 45.62
C PRO A 10 -43.11 13.53 46.28
N CYS A 11 -42.76 12.43 45.61
CA CYS A 11 -41.64 11.58 45.98
C CYS A 11 -40.33 12.23 45.49
N ARG A 12 -39.52 12.77 46.41
CA ARG A 12 -38.18 13.29 46.11
C ARG A 12 -37.20 12.12 46.00
N VAL A 13 -36.86 11.72 44.78
CA VAL A 13 -35.76 10.79 44.51
C VAL A 13 -34.45 11.58 44.55
N LEU A 14 -33.63 11.32 45.57
CA LEU A 14 -32.26 11.81 45.66
C LEU A 14 -31.38 11.02 44.68
N VAL A 15 -31.08 11.63 43.53
CA VAL A 15 -30.12 11.09 42.57
C VAL A 15 -28.72 11.51 43.03
N SER A 16 -27.97 10.58 43.62
CA SER A 16 -26.56 10.78 43.92
C SER A 16 -25.75 10.70 42.62
N VAL A 17 -25.28 11.86 42.15
CA VAL A 17 -24.40 11.97 40.99
C VAL A 17 -22.98 11.62 41.43
N PHE A 18 -22.54 10.39 41.17
CA PHE A 18 -21.13 10.01 41.27
C PHE A 18 -20.38 10.57 40.07
N ILE A 19 -19.62 11.64 40.28
CA ILE A 19 -18.68 12.19 39.30
C ILE A 19 -17.46 11.27 39.29
N ILE A 20 -17.43 10.31 38.36
CA ILE A 20 -16.24 9.49 38.09
C ILE A 20 -15.32 10.34 37.20
N SER A 21 -14.29 10.94 37.80
CA SER A 21 -13.21 11.59 37.07
C SER A 21 -12.37 10.51 36.37
N ILE A 22 -12.70 10.24 35.11
CA ILE A 22 -11.88 9.41 34.23
C ILE A 22 -10.67 10.24 33.81
N SER A 23 -9.54 10.05 34.49
CA SER A 23 -8.24 10.54 34.04
C SER A 23 -7.90 9.88 32.71
N CYS A 24 -8.07 10.65 31.63
CA CYS A 24 -7.67 10.26 30.28
C CYS A 24 -6.13 10.31 30.22
N GLU A 25 -5.49 9.18 30.54
CA GLU A 25 -4.06 8.99 30.25
C GLU A 25 -3.86 9.08 28.74
N LYS A 26 -3.23 10.18 28.30
CA LYS A 26 -2.76 10.35 26.94
C LYS A 26 -1.67 9.31 26.70
N THR A 27 -2.05 8.16 26.11
CA THR A 27 -1.08 7.18 25.65
C THR A 27 -0.19 7.84 24.59
N PRO A 28 1.13 7.96 24.80
CA PRO A 28 2.03 8.41 23.74
C PRO A 28 2.21 7.26 22.76
N MET A 29 1.34 7.15 21.77
CA MET A 29 1.48 6.17 20.68
C MET A 29 1.86 6.86 19.38
N ALA A 30 3.15 7.14 19.24
CA ALA A 30 3.79 7.29 17.95
C ALA A 30 5.21 6.69 18.10
N GLN A 31 5.28 5.37 18.19
CA GLN A 31 6.53 4.71 17.88
C GLN A 31 6.76 4.93 16.38
N ASN A 32 7.68 5.84 16.05
CA ASN A 32 8.33 5.88 14.75
C ASN A 32 8.79 4.45 14.46
N LEU A 33 8.04 3.73 13.62
CA LEU A 33 8.55 2.51 13.02
C LEU A 33 9.81 2.95 12.29
N ASP A 34 10.93 2.50 12.84
CA ASP A 34 12.26 2.76 12.35
C ASP A 34 12.40 2.09 10.98
N THR A 35 11.88 2.77 9.96
CA THR A 35 11.97 2.45 8.53
C THR A 35 13.41 2.49 8.04
N SER A 36 14.42 2.50 8.92
CA SER A 36 15.83 2.44 8.56
C SER A 36 16.25 1.05 8.09
N ASN A 37 15.71 -0.03 8.67
CA ASN A 37 16.10 -1.40 8.31
C ASN A 37 15.40 -1.95 7.05
N GLU A 38 14.24 -1.40 6.65
CA GLU A 38 13.58 -1.76 5.37
C GLU A 38 14.26 -1.11 4.14
N ARG A 39 15.38 -0.38 4.32
CA ARG A 39 16.04 0.38 3.25
C ARG A 39 17.00 -0.43 2.39
N ASP A 40 17.37 -1.63 2.82
CA ASP A 40 18.57 -2.29 2.27
C ASP A 40 18.30 -3.60 1.53
N PHE A 41 17.05 -4.05 1.43
CA PHE A 41 16.73 -5.34 0.80
C PHE A 41 15.58 -5.22 -0.21
N ALA A 42 15.78 -5.80 -1.39
CA ALA A 42 14.69 -6.07 -2.30
C ALA A 42 13.97 -7.34 -1.86
N ALA A 43 12.63 -7.32 -1.89
CA ALA A 43 11.81 -8.48 -1.54
C ALA A 43 11.20 -9.07 -2.81
N ILE A 44 11.36 -10.38 -3.01
CA ILE A 44 10.76 -11.11 -4.13
C ILE A 44 9.98 -12.28 -3.55
N THR A 45 8.72 -12.40 -3.96
CA THR A 45 7.84 -13.51 -3.58
C THR A 45 7.25 -14.19 -4.82
N TRP A 46 6.29 -15.10 -4.60
CA TRP A 46 5.65 -15.85 -5.67
C TRP A 46 4.76 -14.97 -6.57
N ASP A 47 4.13 -13.93 -6.01
CA ASP A 47 3.19 -13.04 -6.69
C ASP A 47 3.61 -11.58 -6.81
N ASP A 48 4.67 -11.14 -6.15
CA ASP A 48 5.14 -9.77 -6.25
C ASP A 48 6.66 -9.61 -6.11
N ALA A 49 7.14 -8.42 -6.44
CA ALA A 49 8.49 -7.97 -6.14
C ALA A 49 8.48 -6.51 -5.71
N GLY A 50 9.44 -6.12 -4.88
CA GLY A 50 9.62 -4.75 -4.42
C GLY A 50 11.09 -4.36 -4.38
N ALA A 51 11.36 -3.10 -4.71
CA ALA A 51 12.63 -2.46 -4.45
C ALA A 51 12.53 -1.66 -3.13
N PRO A 52 13.65 -1.41 -2.44
CA PRO A 52 13.66 -0.52 -1.29
C PRO A 52 13.13 0.88 -1.61
N LEU A 53 12.65 1.58 -0.58
CA LEU A 53 12.17 2.96 -0.73
C LEU A 53 13.28 3.85 -1.33
N GLY A 54 12.93 4.67 -2.32
CA GLY A 54 13.87 5.52 -3.05
C GLY A 54 14.67 4.81 -4.14
N ARG A 55 14.45 3.51 -4.37
CA ARG A 55 15.08 2.75 -5.47
C ARG A 55 14.08 2.40 -6.57
N PHE A 56 14.59 2.20 -7.79
CA PHE A 56 13.75 1.81 -8.90
C PHE A 56 13.43 0.31 -8.87
N LEU A 57 12.16 -0.01 -9.08
CA LEU A 57 11.66 -1.30 -9.51
C LEU A 57 11.35 -1.20 -11.00
N LEU A 58 11.99 -2.04 -11.81
CA LEU A 58 11.69 -2.12 -13.24
C LEU A 58 10.55 -3.10 -13.48
N ILE A 59 9.68 -2.74 -14.42
CA ILE A 59 8.56 -3.53 -14.91
C ILE A 59 8.75 -3.64 -16.42
N ARG A 60 8.76 -4.85 -16.97
CA ARG A 60 8.76 -5.03 -18.42
C ARG A 60 7.73 -6.04 -18.89
N LYS A 61 7.31 -5.84 -20.14
CA LYS A 61 6.54 -6.81 -20.93
C LYS A 61 6.82 -6.56 -22.40
N ASP A 62 7.27 -7.60 -23.08
CA ASP A 62 7.75 -7.52 -24.46
C ASP A 62 8.89 -6.47 -24.54
N LYS A 63 8.77 -5.51 -25.45
CA LYS A 63 9.71 -4.38 -25.61
C LYS A 63 9.42 -3.20 -24.70
N ARG A 64 8.35 -3.21 -23.91
CA ARG A 64 7.94 -2.05 -23.13
C ARG A 64 8.52 -2.15 -21.73
N VAL A 65 9.12 -1.07 -21.27
CA VAL A 65 9.77 -0.99 -19.96
C VAL A 65 9.24 0.19 -19.19
N CYS A 66 9.08 0.01 -17.89
CA CYS A 66 8.71 1.04 -16.95
C CYS A 66 9.65 0.98 -15.74
N ALA A 67 10.04 2.14 -15.22
CA ALA A 67 10.72 2.27 -13.94
C ALA A 67 9.80 2.95 -12.93
N VAL A 68 9.60 2.34 -11.77
CA VAL A 68 8.79 2.88 -10.67
C VAL A 68 9.67 3.07 -9.44
N ARG A 69 9.61 4.24 -8.82
CA ARG A 69 10.33 4.54 -7.58
C ARG A 69 9.35 5.07 -6.54
N PHE A 70 9.15 4.30 -5.47
CA PHE A 70 8.40 4.79 -4.31
C PHE A 70 9.24 5.83 -3.58
N THR A 71 8.70 7.04 -3.44
CA THR A 71 9.37 8.15 -2.75
C THR A 71 8.92 8.27 -1.30
N LYS A 72 7.73 7.75 -0.98
CA LYS A 72 7.17 7.78 0.37
C LYS A 72 6.22 6.61 0.58
N ALA A 73 6.23 6.05 1.79
CA ALA A 73 5.28 5.03 2.23
C ALA A 73 4.89 5.35 3.69
N GLN A 74 3.60 5.31 4.01
CA GLN A 74 3.09 5.64 5.34
C GLN A 74 1.99 4.67 5.77
N ARG A 75 2.05 4.31 7.05
CA ARG A 75 0.97 3.62 7.77
C ARG A 75 0.08 4.66 8.44
N GLY A 76 -1.23 4.46 8.38
CA GLY A 76 -2.20 5.40 8.91
C GLY A 76 -2.35 5.35 10.42
N HIS A 77 -1.98 4.24 11.08
CA HIS A 77 -2.17 4.00 12.51
C HIS A 77 -3.62 4.24 12.97
N ASP A 78 -4.58 4.03 12.08
CA ASP A 78 -6.00 4.27 12.26
C ASP A 78 -6.84 2.98 12.30
N ALA A 79 -6.19 1.85 12.59
CA ALA A 79 -6.84 0.56 12.80
C ALA A 79 -7.86 0.64 13.95
N LYS A 80 -9.02 0.00 13.76
CA LYS A 80 -10.14 0.00 14.71
C LYS A 80 -10.72 -1.41 14.79
N PRO A 81 -11.50 -1.74 15.85
CA PRO A 81 -12.28 -2.96 15.85
C PRO A 81 -13.18 -3.02 14.60
N GLY A 82 -13.17 -4.18 13.93
CA GLY A 82 -14.06 -4.42 12.79
C GLY A 82 -15.52 -4.37 13.22
N THR A 83 -16.38 -3.94 12.31
CA THR A 83 -17.84 -3.98 12.44
C THR A 83 -18.43 -4.76 11.26
N THR A 84 -19.74 -5.03 11.29
CA THR A 84 -20.46 -5.66 10.17
C THR A 84 -20.23 -4.95 8.82
N PHE A 85 -19.93 -3.64 8.86
CA PHE A 85 -19.83 -2.80 7.67
C PHE A 85 -18.44 -2.18 7.47
N ASN A 86 -17.46 -2.55 8.29
CA ASN A 86 -16.11 -2.01 8.19
C ASN A 86 -15.09 -3.04 8.68
N SER A 87 -14.10 -3.37 7.87
CA SER A 87 -13.04 -4.30 8.26
C SER A 87 -12.26 -3.87 9.51
N GLY A 88 -12.19 -2.56 9.80
CA GLY A 88 -11.36 -2.03 10.88
C GLY A 88 -9.85 -2.07 10.57
N GLU A 89 -9.47 -2.52 9.38
CA GLU A 89 -8.08 -2.56 8.93
C GLU A 89 -7.45 -1.16 8.91
N GLU A 90 -6.13 -1.11 9.07
CA GLU A 90 -5.36 0.11 8.98
C GLU A 90 -5.36 0.66 7.55
N SER A 91 -5.31 1.99 7.42
CA SER A 91 -5.05 2.63 6.13
C SER A 91 -3.55 2.69 5.81
N PHE A 92 -3.23 2.67 4.52
CA PHE A 92 -1.87 2.76 4.01
C PHE A 92 -1.84 3.74 2.85
N SER A 93 -0.76 4.51 2.73
CA SER A 93 -0.53 5.39 1.60
C SER A 93 0.92 5.30 1.10
N ALA A 94 1.11 5.62 -0.17
CA ALA A 94 2.42 5.76 -0.77
C ALA A 94 2.40 6.79 -1.88
N GLU A 95 3.56 7.35 -2.19
CA GLU A 95 3.81 8.24 -3.32
C GLU A 95 4.90 7.61 -4.18
N TYR A 96 4.78 7.73 -5.50
CA TYR A 96 5.75 7.15 -6.42
C TYR A 96 5.94 7.98 -7.67
N ASP A 97 7.18 7.98 -8.16
CA ASP A 97 7.54 8.47 -9.49
C ASP A 97 7.54 7.29 -10.46
N TRP A 98 7.18 7.55 -11.71
CA TRP A 98 7.23 6.55 -12.76
C TRP A 98 7.78 7.12 -14.07
N TYR A 99 8.46 6.26 -14.83
CA TYR A 99 9.02 6.55 -16.13
C TYR A 99 8.68 5.40 -17.07
N PHE A 100 8.14 5.68 -18.24
CA PHE A 100 7.71 4.68 -19.20
C PHE A 100 8.42 4.88 -20.54
N GLN A 101 8.93 3.77 -21.05
CA GLN A 101 9.66 3.69 -22.29
C GLN A 101 9.00 2.63 -23.21
N GLY A 102 8.50 3.10 -24.36
CA GLY A 102 7.68 2.28 -25.26
C GLY A 102 8.40 1.67 -26.46
N ASP A 103 9.59 2.18 -26.80
CA ASP A 103 10.40 1.77 -27.95
C ASP A 103 11.29 0.54 -27.66
N GLY A 104 11.59 0.29 -26.39
CA GLY A 104 12.36 -0.85 -25.90
C GLY A 104 13.86 -0.70 -25.97
N SER A 105 14.38 0.52 -26.15
CA SER A 105 15.82 0.75 -26.07
C SER A 105 16.40 0.65 -24.65
N GLY A 106 15.55 0.65 -23.61
CA GLY A 106 15.96 0.67 -22.21
C GLY A 106 16.56 1.99 -21.71
N ASP A 107 16.62 3.01 -22.56
CA ASP A 107 17.19 4.33 -22.28
C ASP A 107 16.11 5.32 -21.84
N PHE A 108 16.14 5.69 -20.56
CA PHE A 108 15.21 6.63 -19.95
C PHE A 108 15.64 8.10 -20.09
N THR A 109 16.74 8.40 -20.78
CA THR A 109 17.23 9.77 -21.00
C THR A 109 16.65 10.43 -22.26
N GLN A 110 15.97 9.66 -23.10
CA GLN A 110 15.44 10.12 -24.38
C GLN A 110 14.17 10.99 -24.23
N SER A 111 13.96 11.89 -25.19
CA SER A 111 12.81 12.81 -25.21
C SER A 111 11.44 12.12 -25.38
N GLY A 112 11.41 10.85 -25.78
CA GLY A 112 10.18 10.05 -25.92
C GLY A 112 9.71 9.37 -24.63
N VAL A 113 10.43 9.53 -23.52
CA VAL A 113 10.09 8.89 -22.25
C VAL A 113 8.94 9.64 -21.57
N LEU A 114 7.87 8.92 -21.25
CA LEU A 114 6.77 9.47 -20.46
C LEU A 114 7.12 9.36 -18.98
N SER A 115 6.75 10.36 -18.18
CA SER A 115 6.97 10.31 -16.73
C SER A 115 5.85 11.00 -15.95
N GLY A 116 5.78 10.70 -14.66
CA GLY A 116 4.83 11.35 -13.77
C GLY A 116 5.04 10.97 -12.31
N HIS A 117 4.20 11.57 -11.47
CA HIS A 117 4.16 11.35 -10.04
C HIS A 117 2.71 11.08 -9.63
N GLU A 118 2.50 10.06 -8.80
CA GLU A 118 1.17 9.57 -8.45
C GLU A 118 1.10 9.15 -6.97
N GLN A 119 -0.12 9.09 -6.45
CA GLN A 119 -0.40 8.71 -5.06
C GLN A 119 -1.23 7.44 -4.99
N LEU A 120 -0.90 6.61 -4.00
CA LEU A 120 -1.57 5.36 -3.69
C LEU A 120 -2.19 5.46 -2.30
N ALA A 121 -3.36 4.86 -2.14
CA ALA A 121 -4.05 4.76 -0.87
C ALA A 121 -4.84 3.46 -0.81
N ARG A 122 -4.63 2.68 0.25
CA ARG A 122 -5.43 1.52 0.63
C ARG A 122 -6.15 1.86 1.93
N LYS A 123 -7.47 2.06 1.88
CA LYS A 123 -8.29 2.32 3.07
C LYS A 123 -8.99 1.03 3.52
N PRO A 124 -9.39 0.90 4.79
CA PRO A 124 -10.21 -0.23 5.23
C PRO A 124 -11.44 -0.44 4.33
N LEU A 125 -11.82 -1.71 4.15
CA LEU A 125 -13.04 -2.09 3.45
C LEU A 125 -14.25 -1.45 4.14
N LYS A 126 -15.12 -0.82 3.36
CA LYS A 126 -16.41 -0.27 3.82
C LYS A 126 -17.54 -0.97 3.11
N GLY A 127 -18.60 -1.28 3.84
CA GLY A 127 -19.74 -2.02 3.33
C GLY A 127 -21.09 -1.39 3.66
N ILE A 128 -22.11 -1.84 2.93
CA ILE A 128 -23.53 -1.59 3.20
C ILE A 128 -24.25 -2.91 2.99
N GLY A 129 -24.88 -3.45 4.03
CA GLY A 129 -25.51 -4.78 3.97
C GLY A 129 -24.47 -5.90 3.76
N ARG A 130 -24.63 -6.66 2.66
CA ARG A 130 -23.77 -7.80 2.31
C ARG A 130 -22.63 -7.44 1.34
N PHE A 131 -22.51 -6.17 0.95
CA PHE A 131 -21.49 -5.71 0.03
C PHE A 131 -20.36 -5.02 0.79
N ALA A 132 -19.12 -5.28 0.42
CA ALA A 132 -17.92 -4.62 0.93
C ALA A 132 -17.04 -4.15 -0.23
N PHE A 133 -16.50 -2.94 -0.12
CA PHE A 133 -15.73 -2.30 -1.18
C PHE A 133 -14.40 -1.76 -0.63
N GLN A 134 -13.34 -2.08 -1.35
CA GLN A 134 -12.02 -1.49 -1.15
C GLN A 134 -12.01 -0.08 -1.74
N THR A 135 -11.63 0.91 -0.93
CA THR A 135 -11.54 2.30 -1.39
C THR A 135 -10.08 2.77 -1.48
N GLY A 136 -9.84 3.74 -2.36
CA GLY A 136 -8.53 4.31 -2.65
C GLY A 136 -7.87 3.77 -3.93
N GLN A 137 -6.77 4.41 -4.35
CA GLN A 137 -5.98 3.98 -5.50
C GLN A 137 -4.94 2.95 -5.04
N ILE A 138 -5.14 1.67 -5.39
CA ILE A 138 -4.22 0.59 -5.01
C ILE A 138 -3.42 0.04 -6.20
N TYR A 139 -3.37 0.78 -7.30
CA TYR A 139 -2.70 0.33 -8.52
C TYR A 139 -1.60 1.30 -8.92
N VAL A 140 -0.39 0.76 -9.06
CA VAL A 140 0.69 1.43 -9.75
C VAL A 140 0.34 1.49 -11.24
N LYS A 141 0.22 2.71 -11.76
CA LYS A 141 0.08 3.00 -13.18
C LYS A 141 1.41 3.49 -13.73
N CYS A 142 1.81 2.95 -14.86
CA CYS A 142 2.99 3.40 -15.60
C CYS A 142 2.84 3.04 -17.08
N GLY A 143 2.56 4.02 -17.93
CA GLY A 143 2.16 3.77 -19.31
C GLY A 143 1.00 2.75 -19.39
N PRO A 144 1.14 1.62 -20.11
CA PRO A 144 0.11 0.59 -20.22
C PRO A 144 0.05 -0.36 -19.02
N PHE A 145 1.01 -0.29 -18.08
CA PHE A 145 1.04 -1.16 -16.91
C PHE A 145 0.08 -0.65 -15.82
N LYS A 146 -0.72 -1.57 -15.28
CA LYS A 146 -1.61 -1.32 -14.12
C LYS A 146 -1.53 -2.49 -13.16
N LEU A 147 -0.58 -2.43 -12.23
CA LEU A 147 -0.26 -3.54 -11.32
C LEU A 147 -0.69 -3.22 -9.89
N ARG A 148 -1.09 -4.25 -9.14
CA ARG A 148 -1.54 -4.06 -7.75
C ARG A 148 -0.36 -3.69 -6.87
N TRP A 149 -0.53 -2.63 -6.09
CA TRP A 149 0.43 -2.24 -5.06
C TRP A 149 0.21 -3.05 -3.78
N MET A 150 1.33 -3.48 -3.20
CA MET A 150 1.42 -4.16 -1.92
C MET A 150 2.32 -3.32 -1.01
N PHE A 151 1.73 -2.76 0.07
CA PHE A 151 2.47 -1.93 1.01
C PHE A 151 3.69 -2.69 1.59
N PRO A 152 4.88 -2.05 1.74
CA PRO A 152 5.14 -0.63 1.50
C PRO A 152 5.49 -0.28 0.04
N THR A 153 6.35 -1.06 -0.62
CA THR A 153 6.94 -0.72 -1.94
C THR A 153 6.91 -1.89 -2.94
N ARG A 154 6.04 -2.88 -2.72
CA ARG A 154 5.94 -4.09 -3.54
C ARG A 154 4.87 -3.93 -4.62
N VAL A 155 5.08 -4.56 -5.75
CA VAL A 155 4.19 -4.53 -6.92
C VAL A 155 3.94 -5.96 -7.38
N ALA A 156 2.68 -6.34 -7.55
CA ALA A 156 2.30 -7.68 -7.99
C ALA A 156 2.57 -7.91 -9.48
N PHE A 157 2.82 -9.15 -9.87
CA PHE A 157 2.99 -9.56 -11.29
C PHE A 157 1.67 -9.54 -12.09
N TYR A 158 0.53 -9.29 -11.44
CA TYR A 158 -0.80 -9.31 -12.04
C TYR A 158 -1.67 -8.13 -11.60
N SER A 159 -2.73 -7.88 -12.36
CA SER A 159 -3.77 -6.88 -12.05
C SER A 159 -4.91 -7.51 -11.23
N THR A 160 -5.55 -6.74 -10.36
CA THR A 160 -6.72 -7.21 -9.57
C THR A 160 -7.87 -7.66 -10.46
N GLY A 161 -8.62 -8.66 -9.98
CA GLY A 161 -9.74 -9.25 -10.71
C GLY A 161 -9.29 -10.34 -11.69
N VAL A 162 -7.98 -10.55 -11.80
CA VAL A 162 -7.37 -11.64 -12.55
C VAL A 162 -6.81 -12.65 -11.55
N THR A 163 -6.99 -13.94 -11.85
CA THR A 163 -6.38 -15.03 -11.08
C THR A 163 -4.86 -14.88 -11.07
N PRO A 164 -4.17 -15.10 -9.94
CA PRO A 164 -2.71 -15.12 -9.93
C PRO A 164 -2.15 -16.08 -10.99
N GLY A 165 -1.18 -15.61 -11.78
CA GLY A 165 -0.66 -16.34 -12.93
C GLY A 165 0.43 -15.58 -13.67
N ASP A 166 1.08 -16.26 -14.62
CA ASP A 166 2.09 -15.65 -15.48
C ASP A 166 1.44 -14.97 -16.69
N TYR A 167 1.48 -13.64 -16.71
CA TYR A 167 0.95 -12.79 -17.78
C TYR A 167 2.04 -12.17 -18.66
N GLY A 168 3.27 -12.70 -18.58
CA GLY A 168 4.46 -12.17 -19.26
C GLY A 168 4.96 -10.85 -18.65
N ILE A 169 4.54 -10.53 -17.43
CA ILE A 169 5.06 -9.40 -16.67
C ILE A 169 6.31 -9.85 -15.95
N GLU A 170 7.37 -9.08 -16.13
CA GLU A 170 8.64 -9.27 -15.44
C GLU A 170 8.94 -8.07 -14.55
N LEU A 171 9.43 -8.33 -13.34
CA LEU A 171 9.85 -7.31 -12.38
C LEU A 171 11.32 -7.49 -12.05
N ALA A 172 12.08 -6.40 -11.98
CA ALA A 172 13.47 -6.42 -11.56
C ALA A 172 13.74 -5.30 -10.54
N PRO A 173 13.93 -5.62 -9.25
CA PRO A 173 14.36 -4.63 -8.28
C PRO A 173 15.80 -4.21 -8.58
N THR A 174 16.13 -2.94 -8.29
CA THR A 174 17.43 -2.35 -8.63
C THR A 174 18.03 -1.58 -7.44
N LYS A 175 19.32 -1.26 -7.55
CA LYS A 175 20.03 -0.36 -6.62
C LYS A 175 19.99 1.11 -7.03
N TRP A 176 19.50 1.43 -8.22
CA TRP A 176 19.56 2.77 -8.78
C TRP A 176 18.63 3.71 -8.05
N ALA A 177 19.15 4.87 -7.65
CA ALA A 177 18.39 5.93 -7.00
C ALA A 177 17.86 6.93 -8.03
N GLU A 178 18.65 7.19 -9.07
CA GLU A 178 18.32 8.20 -10.09
C GLU A 178 18.01 7.54 -11.43
N ILE A 179 17.05 8.11 -12.17
CA ILE A 179 16.59 7.52 -13.43
C ILE A 179 17.70 7.42 -14.49
N LYS A 180 18.67 8.35 -14.45
CA LYS A 180 19.83 8.36 -15.36
C LYS A 180 20.82 7.21 -15.11
N GLU A 181 20.73 6.55 -13.96
CA GLU A 181 21.57 5.40 -13.60
C GLU A 181 20.96 4.08 -14.10
N VAL A 182 19.68 4.09 -14.50
CA VAL A 182 18.95 2.88 -14.88
C VAL A 182 19.49 2.36 -16.20
N ASP A 183 20.03 1.14 -16.17
CA ASP A 183 20.50 0.40 -17.34
C ASP A 183 19.74 -0.93 -17.47
N VAL A 184 18.71 -0.94 -18.31
CA VAL A 184 17.86 -2.12 -18.53
C VAL A 184 18.65 -3.30 -19.13
N LEU A 185 19.80 -3.04 -19.75
CA LEU A 185 20.67 -4.03 -20.39
C LEU A 185 21.80 -4.50 -19.47
N ASP A 186 21.88 -4.03 -18.22
CA ASP A 186 22.90 -4.46 -17.27
C ASP A 186 22.81 -6.00 -17.07
N PRO A 187 23.87 -6.77 -17.37
CA PRO A 187 23.85 -8.23 -17.27
C PRO A 187 23.66 -8.74 -15.83
N ARG A 188 23.82 -7.89 -14.81
CA ARG A 188 23.57 -8.23 -13.41
C ARG A 188 22.09 -8.13 -13.04
N LEU A 189 21.28 -7.47 -13.88
CA LEU A 189 19.86 -7.27 -13.63
C LEU A 189 19.12 -8.61 -13.73
N LYS A 190 18.46 -9.00 -12.64
CA LYS A 190 17.66 -10.23 -12.57
C LYS A 190 16.19 -9.92 -12.71
N TRP A 191 15.58 -10.48 -13.74
CA TRP A 191 14.15 -10.38 -14.01
C TRP A 191 13.41 -11.56 -13.41
N TYR A 192 12.38 -11.25 -12.62
CA TYR A 192 11.52 -12.22 -11.99
C TYR A 192 10.16 -12.22 -12.68
N ARG A 193 9.56 -13.40 -12.81
CA ARG A 193 8.18 -13.61 -13.27
C ARG A 193 7.33 -14.13 -12.13
N TYR A 194 6.03 -14.20 -12.33
CA TYR A 194 5.17 -15.00 -11.46
C TYR A 194 5.70 -16.44 -11.37
N ASP A 195 5.80 -16.97 -10.14
CA ASP A 195 6.20 -18.35 -9.90
C ASP A 195 5.53 -18.85 -8.62
N ALA A 196 4.48 -19.66 -8.79
CA ALA A 196 3.67 -20.18 -7.69
C ALA A 196 4.48 -21.02 -6.68
N ASN A 197 5.65 -21.54 -7.07
CA ASN A 197 6.50 -22.37 -6.22
C ASN A 197 7.64 -21.58 -5.57
N ARG A 198 7.78 -20.28 -5.86
CA ARG A 198 8.87 -19.46 -5.34
C ARG A 198 8.70 -19.22 -3.84
N LYS A 199 9.76 -19.52 -3.09
CA LYS A 199 9.89 -19.09 -1.69
C LYS A 199 10.25 -17.61 -1.64
N SER A 200 9.82 -16.92 -0.59
CA SER A 200 10.22 -15.53 -0.36
C SER A 200 11.75 -15.41 -0.29
N VAL A 201 12.32 -14.46 -1.02
CA VAL A 201 13.75 -14.14 -1.02
C VAL A 201 13.94 -12.66 -0.75
N GLU A 202 14.87 -12.35 0.15
CA GLU A 202 15.36 -11.00 0.38
C GLU A 202 16.75 -10.87 -0.24
N ILE A 203 16.95 -9.85 -1.07
CA ILE A 203 18.21 -9.62 -1.78
C ILE A 203 18.82 -8.33 -1.25
N PRO A 204 19.99 -8.38 -0.59
CA PRO A 204 20.70 -7.18 -0.16
C PRO A 204 21.03 -6.26 -1.33
N LEU A 205 20.89 -4.95 -1.16
CA LEU A 205 21.20 -3.95 -2.19
C LEU A 205 22.64 -4.05 -2.72
N ASN A 206 23.58 -4.48 -1.87
CA ASN A 206 24.99 -4.66 -2.22
C ASN A 206 25.24 -5.79 -3.24
N ASN A 207 24.24 -6.63 -3.50
CA ASN A 207 24.35 -7.77 -4.42
C ASN A 207 23.83 -7.47 -5.84
N PHE A 208 23.41 -6.23 -6.11
CA PHE A 208 23.02 -5.75 -7.44
C PHE A 208 24.16 -4.99 -8.12
#